data_AF-A0A2V5SP49-F1
#
_entry.id   AF-A0A2V5SP49-F1
#
_cell.length_a   1.000
_cell.length_b   1.000
_cell.length_c   1.000
_cell.angle_alpha   90.00
_cell.angle_beta   90.00
_cell.angle_gamma   90.00
#
_symmetry.space_group_name_H-M   'P 1'
#
loop_
_entity.id
_entity.type
_entity.pdbx_description
1 polymer ?
#
loop_
_entity_poly.entity_id
_entity_poly.type
_entity_poly.pdbx_seq_one_letter_code
_entity_poly.pdbx_strand_id
1 'polypeptide(L)'
;NGSVNGEPAKLMVDTGSFATLLHRSFIRRMRIPTRNTPFSSSAVNLKERGVGVAWIRKLSVGSVDITGKEVGVVDLEGLIHRGMLQGSPPVAGLLGAEILKRHHGIIDFGTRTLYLK
;
A
#
# COMPACT_ATOMS: atom_id res chain seq x y z
N ASN A 1 12.96 -0.22 -4.94
CA ASN A 1 13.07 -1.12 -3.77
C ASN A 1 12.09 -0.69 -2.70
N GLY A 2 11.28 -1.61 -2.20
CA GLY A 2 10.36 -1.34 -1.09
C GLY A 2 10.24 -2.55 -0.18
N SER A 3 9.85 -2.32 1.08
CA SER A 3 9.61 -3.39 2.03
C SER A 3 8.55 -3.01 3.06
N VAL A 4 7.83 -3.99 3.59
CA VAL A 4 6.93 -3.83 4.75
C VAL A 4 7.46 -4.71 5.86
N ASN A 5 7.76 -4.14 7.03
CA ASN A 5 8.40 -4.81 8.17
C ASN A 5 9.65 -5.65 7.79
N GLY A 6 10.41 -5.21 6.79
CA GLY A 6 11.59 -5.91 6.27
C GLY A 6 11.31 -6.96 5.20
N GLU A 7 10.05 -7.31 4.95
CA GLU A 7 9.67 -8.21 3.85
C GLU A 7 9.66 -7.45 2.52
N PRO A 8 10.44 -7.88 1.50
CA PRO A 8 10.45 -7.23 0.19
C PRO A 8 9.06 -7.15 -0.43
N ALA A 9 8.69 -5.95 -0.88
CA ALA A 9 7.35 -5.68 -1.42
C ALA A 9 7.40 -4.58 -2.48
N LYS A 10 6.48 -4.66 -3.44
CA LYS A 10 6.17 -3.55 -4.37
C LYS A 10 4.91 -2.85 -3.91
N LEU A 11 4.85 -1.54 -4.12
CA LEU A 11 3.64 -0.75 -3.98
C LEU A 11 3.34 -0.09 -5.32
N MET A 12 2.07 -0.05 -5.70
CA MET A 12 1.62 0.74 -6.84
C MET A 12 1.41 2.18 -6.35
N VAL A 13 1.96 3.16 -7.07
CA VAL A 13 1.76 4.58 -6.74
C VAL A 13 0.34 4.95 -7.09
N ASP A 14 -0.44 5.44 -6.12
CA ASP A 14 -1.84 5.80 -6.31
C ASP A 14 -2.14 7.16 -5.65
N THR A 15 -2.17 8.22 -6.46
CA THR A 15 -2.51 9.58 -6.02
C THR A 15 -3.99 9.76 -5.71
N GLY A 16 -4.86 8.83 -6.13
CA GLY A 16 -6.29 8.84 -5.84
C GLY A 16 -6.63 8.13 -4.53
N SER A 17 -5.73 7.31 -3.99
CA SER A 17 -5.94 6.63 -2.71
C SER A 17 -5.75 7.60 -1.55
N PHE A 18 -6.78 7.72 -0.70
CA PHE A 18 -6.78 8.59 0.48
C PHE A 18 -5.79 8.15 1.58
N ALA A 19 -5.40 6.87 1.56
CA ALA A 19 -4.43 6.28 2.47
C ALA A 19 -3.57 5.25 1.74
N THR A 20 -2.45 4.87 2.33
CA THR A 20 -1.66 3.71 1.91
C THR A 20 -2.42 2.47 2.33
N LEU A 21 -2.74 1.63 1.33
CA LEU A 21 -3.61 0.47 1.48
C LEU A 21 -2.81 -0.79 1.18
N LEU A 22 -2.79 -1.74 2.11
CA LEU A 22 -2.16 -3.05 1.91
C LEU A 22 -3.20 -4.13 1.64
N HIS A 23 -2.84 -5.05 0.76
CA HIS A 23 -3.66 -6.17 0.37
C HIS A 23 -3.87 -7.13 1.55
N ARG A 24 -5.11 -7.52 1.79
CA ARG A 24 -5.51 -8.38 2.91
C ARG A 24 -4.70 -9.69 2.99
N SER A 25 -4.47 -10.36 1.87
CA SER A 25 -3.70 -11.61 1.86
C SER A 25 -2.22 -11.40 2.18
N PHE A 26 -1.66 -10.23 1.84
CA PHE A 26 -0.29 -9.86 2.19
C PHE A 26 -0.15 -9.66 3.71
N ILE A 27 -1.04 -8.87 4.31
CA ILE A 27 -1.11 -8.65 5.76
C ILE A 27 -1.30 -9.96 6.54
N ARG A 28 -2.20 -10.82 6.06
CA ARG A 28 -2.46 -12.15 6.65
C ARG A 28 -1.21 -13.03 6.61
N ARG A 29 -0.49 -13.07 5.50
CA ARG A 29 0.76 -13.86 5.36
C ARG A 29 1.83 -13.40 6.34
N MET A 30 1.93 -12.09 6.56
CA MET A 30 2.86 -11.50 7.53
C MET A 30 2.43 -11.66 8.99
N ARG A 31 1.25 -12.24 9.24
CA ARG A 31 0.67 -12.44 10.59
C ARG A 31 0.55 -11.13 11.38
N ILE A 32 0.25 -10.03 10.69
CA ILE A 32 0.03 -8.73 11.32
C ILE A 32 -1.44 -8.66 11.77
N PRO A 33 -1.73 -8.39 13.06
CA PRO A 33 -3.10 -8.23 13.54
C PRO A 33 -3.83 -7.09 12.83
N THR A 34 -5.14 -7.28 12.61
CA THR A 34 -6.00 -6.28 11.96
C THR A 34 -7.20 -5.94 12.83
N ARG A 35 -7.66 -4.69 12.76
CA ARG A 35 -8.95 -4.26 13.31
C ARG A 35 -9.87 -3.84 12.19
N ASN A 36 -11.15 -4.18 12.29
CA ASN A 36 -12.16 -3.64 11.37
C ASN A 36 -12.45 -2.16 11.68
N THR A 37 -12.90 -1.43 10.67
CA THR A 37 -13.38 -0.06 10.83
C THR A 37 -14.82 0.03 10.29
N PRO A 38 -15.58 1.06 10.67
CA PRO A 38 -16.88 1.33 10.04
C PRO A 38 -16.73 1.93 8.63
N PHE A 39 -15.51 2.22 8.17
CA PHE A 39 -15.27 2.81 6.87
C PHE A 39 -15.28 1.76 5.77
N SER A 40 -15.77 2.19 4.62
CA SER A 40 -15.66 1.49 3.36
C SER A 40 -14.83 2.30 2.38
N SER A 41 -14.31 1.62 1.36
CA SER A 41 -13.66 2.26 0.23
C SER A 41 -14.28 1.73 -1.05
N SER A 42 -14.44 2.64 -2.00
CA SER A 42 -14.85 2.33 -3.37
C SER A 42 -13.73 2.75 -4.31
N ALA A 43 -13.26 1.80 -5.10
CA ALA A 43 -12.34 2.07 -6.21
C ALA A 43 -13.11 2.01 -7.53
N VAL A 44 -12.54 2.59 -8.59
CA VAL A 44 -13.11 2.49 -9.94
C VAL A 44 -13.30 1.00 -10.27
N ASN A 45 -14.53 0.62 -10.66
CA ASN A 45 -14.95 -0.74 -11.00
C ASN A 45 -14.97 -1.78 -9.86
N LEU A 46 -14.99 -1.36 -8.59
CA LEU A 46 -15.16 -2.29 -7.46
C LEU A 46 -16.38 -1.93 -6.62
N LYS A 47 -17.13 -2.97 -6.20
CA LYS A 47 -18.14 -2.84 -5.15
C LYS A 47 -17.47 -2.28 -3.89
N GLU A 48 -18.21 -1.47 -3.16
CA GLU A 48 -17.83 -0.97 -1.85
C GLU A 48 -17.28 -2.13 -0.98
N ARG A 49 -16.05 -1.98 -0.48
CA ARG A 49 -15.41 -2.98 0.39
C ARG A 49 -15.09 -2.37 1.74
N GLY A 50 -15.32 -3.15 2.80
CA GLY A 50 -14.92 -2.76 4.15
C GLY A 50 -13.41 -2.58 4.26
N VAL A 51 -13.01 -1.52 4.95
CA VAL A 51 -11.60 -1.19 5.21
C VAL A 51 -11.24 -1.66 6.62
N GLY A 52 -10.25 -2.54 6.72
CA GLY A 52 -9.58 -2.83 7.97
C GLY A 52 -8.40 -1.88 8.18
N VAL A 53 -7.77 -1.95 9.35
CA VAL A 53 -6.51 -1.27 9.65
C VAL A 53 -5.52 -2.24 10.27
N ALA A 54 -4.24 -1.99 10.04
CA ALA A 54 -3.13 -2.74 10.63
C ALA A 54 -2.01 -1.78 11.01
N TRP A 55 -1.32 -2.08 12.11
CA TRP A 55 -0.11 -1.37 12.50
C TRP A 55 1.12 -2.05 11.89
N ILE A 56 1.90 -1.31 11.10
CA ILE A 56 3.18 -1.76 10.58
C ILE A 56 4.33 -1.06 11.33
N ARG A 57 5.41 -1.81 11.59
CA ARG A 57 6.63 -1.30 12.24
C ARG A 57 7.40 -0.38 11.30
N LYS A 58 7.50 -0.76 10.02
CA LYS A 58 8.30 -0.04 9.04
C LYS A 58 7.77 -0.26 7.62
N LEU A 59 7.65 0.81 6.84
CA LEU A 59 7.51 0.80 5.39
C LEU A 59 8.74 1.50 4.81
N SER A 60 9.49 0.82 3.95
CA SER A 60 10.59 1.42 3.20
C SER A 60 10.19 1.63 1.75
N VAL A 61 10.46 2.82 1.21
CA VAL A 61 10.27 3.17 -0.22
C VAL A 61 11.52 3.90 -0.70
N GLY A 62 12.34 3.22 -1.50
CA GLY A 62 13.67 3.74 -1.85
C GLY A 62 14.53 3.88 -0.60
N SER A 63 15.05 5.09 -0.36
CA SER A 63 15.81 5.46 0.85
C SER A 63 14.94 6.00 1.98
N VAL A 64 13.64 6.18 1.77
CA VAL A 64 12.73 6.75 2.78
C VAL A 64 12.14 5.64 3.64
N ASP A 65 12.27 5.81 4.95
CA ASP A 65 11.74 4.91 5.96
C ASP A 65 10.60 5.56 6.75
N ILE A 66 9.45 4.89 6.77
CA ILE A 66 8.24 5.33 7.46
C ILE A 66 7.98 4.34 8.59
N THR A 67 8.19 4.77 9.83
CA THR A 67 8.13 3.90 11.01
C THR A 67 6.85 4.09 11.81
N GLY A 68 6.33 3.01 12.40
CA GLY A 68 5.21 3.06 13.35
C GLY A 68 3.95 3.70 12.75
N LYS A 69 3.35 3.05 11.75
CA LYS A 69 2.22 3.61 10.99
C LYS A 69 1.04 2.64 10.93
N GLU A 70 -0.16 3.19 11.11
CA GLU A 70 -1.39 2.51 10.73
C GLU A 70 -1.62 2.64 9.22
N VAL A 71 -1.92 1.51 8.58
CA VAL A 71 -2.24 1.39 7.15
C VAL A 71 -3.62 0.78 6.98
N GLY A 72 -4.30 1.14 5.90
CA GLY A 72 -5.57 0.50 5.54
C GLY A 72 -5.33 -0.91 5.01
N VAL A 73 -6.28 -1.81 5.27
CA VAL A 73 -6.25 -3.21 4.84
C VAL A 73 -7.49 -3.48 4.03
N VAL A 74 -7.30 -3.78 2.74
CA VAL A 74 -8.39 -3.98 1.80
C VAL A 74 -8.14 -5.21 0.95
N ASP A 75 -9.21 -5.77 0.39
CA ASP A 75 -9.05 -6.73 -0.70
C ASP A 75 -8.81 -5.97 -2.00
N LEU A 76 -7.68 -6.23 -2.64
CA LEU A 76 -7.25 -5.60 -3.91
C LEU A 76 -7.48 -6.52 -5.11
N GLU A 77 -8.09 -7.69 -4.91
CA GLU A 77 -8.52 -8.55 -6.03
C GLU A 77 -9.52 -7.79 -6.92
N GLY A 78 -9.25 -7.80 -8.22
CA GLY A 78 -10.03 -7.07 -9.23
C GLY A 78 -9.49 -5.68 -9.54
N LEU A 79 -8.72 -5.05 -8.63
CA LEU A 79 -7.99 -3.81 -8.91
C LEU A 79 -6.58 -4.10 -9.44
N ILE A 80 -5.89 -5.03 -8.78
CA ILE A 80 -4.52 -5.43 -9.10
C ILE A 80 -4.58 -6.83 -9.69
N HIS A 81 -3.93 -7.03 -10.84
CA HIS A 81 -3.89 -8.32 -11.51
C HIS A 81 -3.29 -9.41 -10.59
N ARG A 82 -3.90 -10.60 -10.54
CA ARG A 82 -3.50 -11.69 -9.62
C ARG A 82 -2.01 -12.05 -9.74
N GLY A 83 -1.47 -12.07 -10.96
CA GLY A 83 -0.04 -12.37 -11.17
C GLY A 83 0.90 -11.38 -10.46
N MET A 84 0.49 -10.11 -10.31
CA MET A 84 1.25 -9.12 -9.55
C MET A 84 1.12 -9.31 -8.03
N LEU A 85 -0.06 -9.69 -7.54
CA LEU A 85 -0.29 -9.98 -6.12
C LEU A 85 0.48 -11.22 -5.64
N GLN A 86 0.74 -12.18 -6.55
CA GLN A 86 1.47 -13.43 -6.29
C GLN A 86 2.94 -13.38 -6.74
N GLY A 87 3.38 -12.27 -7.34
CA GLY A 87 4.74 -12.11 -7.84
C GLY A 87 5.81 -12.11 -6.73
N SER A 88 7.08 -12.15 -7.14
CA SER A 88 8.22 -12.05 -6.23
C SER A 88 9.12 -10.88 -6.62
N PRO A 89 9.21 -9.80 -5.80
CA PRO A 89 8.37 -9.51 -4.64
C PRO A 89 6.93 -9.15 -5.06
N PRO A 90 5.92 -9.43 -4.21
CA PRO A 90 4.52 -9.19 -4.55
C PRO A 90 4.19 -7.69 -4.56
N VAL A 91 3.21 -7.30 -5.36
CA VAL A 91 2.54 -6.01 -5.18
C VAL A 91 1.69 -6.10 -3.93
N ALA A 92 2.19 -5.54 -2.83
CA ALA A 92 1.59 -5.62 -1.51
C ALA A 92 0.45 -4.64 -1.32
N GLY A 93 0.34 -3.59 -2.14
CA GLY A 93 -0.61 -2.53 -1.90
C GLY A 93 -0.43 -1.29 -2.77
N LEU A 94 -1.12 -0.24 -2.36
CA LEU A 94 -1.13 1.09 -2.95
C LEU A 94 -0.36 2.05 -2.03
N LEU A 95 0.58 2.80 -2.58
CA LEU A 95 1.23 3.94 -1.93
C LEU A 95 0.34 5.16 -2.14
N GLY A 96 -0.35 5.56 -1.07
CA GLY A 96 -1.41 6.56 -1.14
C GLY A 96 -0.92 8.01 -1.13
N ALA A 97 -1.86 8.91 -1.45
CA ALA A 97 -1.63 10.35 -1.51
C ALA A 97 -1.16 10.93 -0.16
N GLU A 98 -1.49 10.29 0.96
CA GLU A 98 -1.10 10.77 2.29
C GLU A 98 0.41 10.62 2.53
N ILE A 99 1.03 9.53 2.07
CA ILE A 99 2.49 9.36 2.12
C ILE A 99 3.15 10.24 1.07
N LEU A 100 2.62 10.24 -0.16
CA LEU A 100 3.14 11.08 -1.24
C LEU A 100 3.16 12.56 -0.82
N LYS A 101 2.08 13.07 -0.23
CA LYS A 101 2.00 14.46 0.25
C LYS A 101 2.95 14.72 1.41
N ARG A 102 3.00 13.83 2.41
CA ARG A 102 3.85 13.97 3.60
C ARG A 102 5.34 14.02 3.25
N HIS A 103 5.74 13.25 2.23
CA HIS A 103 7.12 13.13 1.80
C HIS A 103 7.41 13.91 0.50
N HIS A 104 6.62 14.94 0.20
CA HIS A 104 6.84 15.84 -0.93
C HIS A 104 7.05 15.12 -2.28
N GLY A 105 6.21 14.13 -2.54
CA GLY A 105 6.34 13.21 -3.67
C GLY A 105 6.32 13.91 -5.02
N ILE A 106 7.31 13.60 -5.85
CA ILE A 106 7.37 14.01 -7.26
C ILE A 106 7.36 12.75 -8.11
N ILE A 107 6.37 12.64 -9.00
CA ILE A 107 6.26 11.55 -9.97
C ILE A 107 6.80 12.08 -11.30
N ASP A 108 7.98 11.62 -11.68
CA ASP A 108 8.56 11.88 -12.99
C ASP A 108 8.21 10.73 -13.94
N PHE A 109 7.24 10.97 -14.82
CA PHE A 109 6.81 10.00 -15.81
C PHE A 109 7.84 9.78 -16.93
N GLY A 110 8.71 10.75 -17.22
CA GLY A 110 9.73 10.64 -18.26
C GLY A 110 10.81 9.64 -17.87
N THR A 111 11.26 9.69 -16.61
CA THR A 111 12.27 8.76 -16.08
C THR A 111 11.68 7.55 -15.36
N ARG A 112 10.36 7.54 -15.13
CA ARG A 112 9.65 6.55 -14.29
C ARG A 112 10.18 6.51 -12.85
N THR A 113 10.49 7.69 -12.31
CA THR A 113 11.09 7.84 -10.98
C THR A 113 10.10 8.50 -10.02
N LEU A 114 9.99 7.93 -8.82
CA LEU A 114 9.33 8.56 -7.69
C LEU A 114 10.40 9.14 -6.77
N TYR A 115 10.35 10.45 -6.52
CA TYR A 115 11.18 11.12 -5.54
C TYR A 115 10.38 11.36 -4.26
N LEU A 116 10.99 11.11 -3.11
CA LEU A 116 10.43 11.33 -1.77
C LEU A 116 11.49 12.02 -0.89
N LYS A 117 11.04 12.85 0.06
CA LYS A 117 11.88 13.50 1.09
C LYS A 117 11.77 12.81 2.43
#